data_AF-A0A2R6P475-F1
#
_entry.id   AF-A0A2R6P475-F1
#
_cell.length_a   1.000
_cell.length_b   1.000
_cell.length_c   1.000
_cell.angle_alpha   90.00
_cell.angle_beta   90.00
_cell.angle_gamma   90.00
#
_symmetry.space_group_name_H-M   'P 1'
#
loop_
_entity.id
_entity.type
_entity.pdbx_description
1 polymer ?
#
loop_
_entity_poly.entity_id
_entity_poly.type
_entity_poly.pdbx_seq_one_letter_code
_entity_poly.pdbx_strand_id
1 'polypeptide(L)'
;MEFGVSDEILGTIAPILVYWLYSGIYILLGYFENYRLHSKKDEDDKNLVSKVTVVKGVLLQQTVQAIVAILLFTVTGNDSEAAMVQHSVFVLLRQFFVAMLVLDTWQYFMHRYMHHNKFLYRHIHSQHHRLVVPYSFGALYNHLLEGLLLDTIGGALSFLLSGMSPRTSIFSSPLLP
;
A
#
# COMPACT_ATOMS: atom_id res chain seq x y z
N MET A 1 -31.82 2.98 11.06
CA MET A 1 -30.47 2.69 11.61
C MET A 1 -29.54 2.57 10.42
N GLU A 2 -28.83 3.64 10.09
CA GLU A 2 -27.67 3.53 9.20
C GLU A 2 -26.59 2.80 10.00
N PHE A 3 -26.16 1.63 9.52
CA PHE A 3 -24.93 1.00 10.00
C PHE A 3 -23.76 1.83 9.48
N GLY A 4 -23.49 2.97 10.12
CA GLY A 4 -22.30 3.76 9.83
C GLY A 4 -21.08 2.96 10.27
N VAL A 5 -20.32 2.43 9.31
CA VAL A 5 -19.00 1.85 9.58
C VAL A 5 -18.12 2.97 10.14
N SER A 6 -17.40 2.70 11.24
CA SER A 6 -16.55 3.71 11.86
C SER A 6 -15.34 4.04 10.96
N ASP A 7 -14.84 5.27 11.04
CA ASP A 7 -13.72 5.73 10.20
C ASP A 7 -12.46 4.88 10.45
N GLU A 8 -12.29 4.34 11.66
CA GLU A 8 -11.20 3.43 12.02
C GLU A 8 -11.33 2.08 11.31
N ILE A 9 -12.54 1.50 11.27
CA ILE A 9 -12.80 0.24 10.55
C ILE A 9 -12.62 0.48 9.04
N LEU A 10 -13.11 1.60 8.52
CA LEU A 10 -13.00 1.92 7.11
C LEU A 10 -11.53 2.12 6.71
N GLY A 11 -10.74 2.85 7.50
CA GLY A 11 -9.32 3.09 7.23
C GLY A 11 -8.41 1.88 7.39
N THR A 12 -8.82 0.86 8.14
CA THR A 12 -8.03 -0.38 8.32
C THR A 12 -8.44 -1.47 7.35
N ILE A 13 -9.73 -1.67 7.09
CA ILE A 13 -10.24 -2.78 6.28
C ILE A 13 -10.33 -2.42 4.79
N ALA A 14 -10.70 -1.19 4.43
CA ALA A 14 -10.89 -0.83 3.03
C ALA A 14 -9.62 -0.99 2.17
N PRO A 15 -8.42 -0.55 2.61
CA PRO A 15 -7.20 -0.75 1.83
C PRO A 15 -6.89 -2.23 1.56
N ILE A 16 -7.13 -3.11 2.54
CA ILE A 16 -6.91 -4.56 2.41
C ILE A 16 -7.88 -5.15 1.39
N LEU A 17 -9.17 -4.81 1.47
CA LEU A 17 -10.17 -5.31 0.53
C LEU A 17 -9.88 -4.85 -0.91
N VAL A 18 -9.55 -3.57 -1.07
CA VAL A 18 -9.23 -3.00 -2.39
C VAL A 18 -7.97 -3.66 -2.97
N TYR A 19 -6.94 -3.87 -2.16
CA TYR A 19 -5.72 -4.58 -2.56
C TYR A 19 -6.02 -5.97 -3.16
N TRP A 20 -6.79 -6.78 -2.44
CA TRP A 20 -7.12 -8.14 -2.89
C TRP A 20 -8.09 -8.16 -4.07
N LEU A 21 -9.02 -7.19 -4.13
CA LEU A 21 -9.92 -7.03 -5.27
C LEU A 21 -9.13 -6.73 -6.56
N TYR A 22 -8.26 -5.71 -6.56
CA TYR A 22 -7.44 -5.38 -7.72
C TYR A 22 -6.48 -6.51 -8.08
N SER A 23 -5.85 -7.12 -7.07
CA SER A 23 -4.98 -8.29 -7.30
C SER A 23 -5.74 -9.41 -7.99
N GLY A 24 -6.97 -9.71 -7.56
CA GLY A 24 -7.86 -10.70 -8.16
C GLY A 24 -8.21 -10.37 -9.61
N ILE A 25 -8.54 -9.11 -9.91
CA ILE A 25 -8.81 -8.65 -11.29
C ILE A 25 -7.60 -8.90 -12.18
N TYR A 26 -6.39 -8.55 -11.74
CA TYR A 26 -5.16 -8.80 -12.53
C TYR A 26 -4.84 -10.28 -12.68
N ILE A 27 -5.14 -11.13 -11.69
CA ILE A 27 -5.01 -12.59 -11.84
C ILE A 27 -5.96 -13.09 -12.93
N LEU A 28 -7.21 -12.62 -12.93
CA LEU A 28 -8.20 -13.00 -13.94
C LEU A 28 -7.75 -12.57 -15.35
N LEU A 29 -7.21 -11.36 -15.49
CA LEU A 29 -6.62 -10.89 -16.75
C LEU A 29 -5.41 -11.74 -17.18
N GLY A 30 -4.62 -12.23 -16.24
CA GLY A 30 -3.47 -13.09 -16.48
C GLY A 30 -3.77 -14.48 -17.05
N TYR A 31 -5.04 -14.89 -17.12
CA TYR A 31 -5.45 -16.11 -17.85
C TYR A 31 -5.53 -15.90 -19.36
N PHE A 32 -5.67 -14.65 -19.81
CA PHE A 32 -5.63 -14.32 -21.22
C PHE A 32 -4.18 -14.13 -21.66
N GLU A 33 -3.61 -15.14 -22.31
CA GLU A 33 -2.18 -15.18 -22.71
C GLU A 33 -1.73 -13.92 -23.49
N ASN A 34 -2.63 -13.27 -24.24
CA ASN A 34 -2.35 -12.03 -24.98
C ASN A 34 -2.03 -10.81 -24.09
N TYR A 35 -2.39 -10.85 -22.81
CA TYR A 35 -2.17 -9.77 -21.85
C TYR A 35 -1.05 -10.09 -20.84
N ARG A 36 -0.37 -11.23 -20.98
CA ARG A 36 0.73 -11.61 -20.08
C ARG A 36 2.03 -10.94 -20.52
N LEU A 37 2.66 -10.22 -19.58
CA LEU A 37 4.01 -9.66 -19.75
C LEU A 37 5.10 -10.72 -19.65
N HIS A 38 4.89 -11.76 -18.83
CA HIS A 38 5.83 -12.84 -18.60
C HIS A 38 5.20 -14.20 -18.85
N SER A 39 5.97 -15.12 -19.46
CA SER A 39 5.52 -16.49 -19.65
C SER A 39 5.35 -17.20 -18.30
N LYS A 40 4.47 -18.20 -18.23
CA LYS A 40 4.35 -19.03 -17.01
C LYS A 40 5.65 -19.75 -16.68
N LYS A 41 6.42 -20.12 -17.71
CA LYS A 41 7.75 -20.70 -17.53
C LYS A 41 8.70 -19.73 -16.83
N ASP A 42 8.74 -18.46 -17.24
CA ASP A 42 9.56 -17.44 -16.56
C ASP A 42 9.14 -17.28 -15.10
N GLU A 43 7.83 -17.29 -14.84
CA GLU A 43 7.24 -17.18 -13.50
C GLU A 43 7.68 -18.33 -12.58
N ASP A 44 7.67 -19.56 -13.09
CA ASP A 44 8.03 -20.77 -12.33
C ASP A 44 9.55 -20.92 -12.18
N ASP A 45 10.33 -20.56 -13.20
CA ASP A 45 11.79 -20.77 -13.22
C ASP A 45 12.59 -19.64 -12.54
N LYS A 46 12.12 -18.38 -12.61
CA LYS A 46 12.89 -17.21 -12.13
C LYS A 46 12.55 -16.80 -10.70
N ASN A 47 11.36 -17.13 -10.20
CA ASN A 47 10.96 -16.75 -8.86
C ASN A 47 11.64 -17.63 -7.81
N LEU A 48 12.24 -17.00 -6.80
CA LEU A 48 12.96 -17.71 -5.73
C LEU A 48 12.04 -18.17 -4.59
N VAL A 49 10.75 -17.83 -4.66
CA VAL A 49 9.75 -18.08 -3.62
C VAL A 49 8.42 -18.52 -4.23
N SER A 50 7.73 -19.42 -3.52
CA SER A 50 6.41 -19.90 -3.94
C SER A 50 5.32 -18.83 -3.78
N LYS A 51 4.23 -18.95 -4.55
CA LYS A 51 3.03 -18.09 -4.41
C LYS A 51 2.47 -18.11 -2.99
N VAL A 52 2.47 -19.27 -2.33
CA VAL A 52 2.00 -19.40 -0.94
C VAL A 52 2.87 -18.60 0.03
N THR A 53 4.20 -18.60 -0.19
CA THR A 53 5.14 -17.79 0.60
C THR A 53 4.86 -16.30 0.42
N VAL A 54 4.59 -15.87 -0.82
CA VAL A 54 4.25 -14.48 -1.14
C VAL A 54 2.97 -14.06 -0.42
N VAL A 55 1.89 -14.84 -0.56
CA VAL A 55 0.60 -14.56 0.11
C VAL A 55 0.76 -14.47 1.62
N LYS A 56 1.49 -15.40 2.25
CA LYS A 56 1.76 -15.36 3.70
C LYS A 56 2.53 -14.10 4.10
N GLY A 57 3.51 -13.69 3.30
CA GLY A 57 4.27 -12.46 3.54
C GLY A 57 3.39 -11.21 3.47
N VAL A 58 2.50 -11.13 2.46
CA VAL A 58 1.57 -10.01 2.31
C VAL A 58 0.55 -9.95 3.46
N LEU A 59 0.00 -11.10 3.87
CA LEU A 59 -0.92 -11.13 5.01
C LEU A 59 -0.22 -10.73 6.32
N LEU A 60 1.04 -11.12 6.51
CA LEU A 60 1.84 -10.67 7.65
C LEU A 60 2.04 -9.15 7.62
N GLN A 61 2.41 -8.59 6.46
CA GLN A 61 2.56 -7.16 6.26
C GLN A 61 1.26 -6.40 6.59
N GLN A 62 0.15 -6.81 5.99
CA GLN A 62 -1.16 -6.20 6.21
C GLN A 62 -1.60 -6.28 7.67
N THR A 63 -1.28 -7.39 8.36
CA THR A 63 -1.56 -7.54 9.80
C THR A 63 -0.77 -6.51 10.61
N VAL A 64 0.51 -6.35 10.34
CA VAL A 64 1.33 -5.36 11.07
C VAL A 64 0.89 -3.93 10.75
N GLN A 65 0.59 -3.62 9.48
CA GLN A 65 0.06 -2.31 9.09
C GLN A 65 -1.28 -2.01 9.77
N ALA A 66 -2.18 -3.00 9.87
CA ALA A 66 -3.45 -2.85 10.58
C ALA A 66 -3.23 -2.60 12.08
N ILE A 67 -2.31 -3.32 12.73
CA ILE A 67 -1.96 -3.08 14.14
C ILE A 67 -1.41 -1.67 14.33
N VAL A 68 -0.48 -1.24 13.49
CA VAL A 68 0.10 0.12 13.56
C VAL A 68 -0.98 1.18 13.34
N ALA A 69 -1.85 1.01 12.36
CA ALA A 69 -2.95 1.92 12.10
C ALA A 69 -3.90 2.03 13.31
N ILE A 70 -4.33 0.88 13.88
CA ILE A 70 -5.18 0.85 15.08
C ILE A 70 -4.49 1.57 16.24
N LEU A 71 -3.22 1.29 16.50
CA LEU A 71 -2.46 1.96 17.57
C LEU A 71 -2.40 3.47 17.35
N LEU A 72 -2.11 3.92 16.12
CA LEU A 72 -2.12 5.33 15.78
C LEU A 72 -3.49 5.95 16.03
N PHE A 73 -4.58 5.34 15.58
CA PHE A 73 -5.94 5.81 15.86
C PHE A 73 -6.25 5.86 17.36
N THR A 74 -5.82 4.88 18.15
CA THR A 74 -6.06 4.89 19.60
C THR A 74 -5.29 5.99 20.33
N VAL A 75 -4.11 6.37 19.82
CA VAL A 75 -3.27 7.42 20.42
C VAL A 75 -3.69 8.81 19.95
N THR A 76 -4.21 8.95 18.73
CA THR A 76 -4.62 10.24 18.14
C THR A 76 -6.11 10.52 18.24
N GLY A 77 -6.91 9.52 18.64
CA GLY A 77 -8.37 9.58 18.76
C GLY A 77 -8.82 10.41 19.95
N ASN A 78 -8.75 11.74 19.83
CA ASN A 78 -9.58 12.68 20.60
C ASN A 78 -9.68 14.11 19.99
N ASP A 79 -8.97 14.45 18.91
CA ASP A 79 -8.88 15.84 18.44
C ASP A 79 -9.57 16.10 17.07
N SER A 80 -10.66 15.41 16.76
CA SER A 80 -11.38 15.67 15.50
C SER A 80 -12.88 15.81 15.69
N GLU A 81 -13.29 16.94 16.26
CA GLU A 81 -14.51 17.59 15.82
C GLU A 81 -14.32 18.04 14.36
N ALA A 82 -14.39 17.09 13.44
CA ALA A 82 -14.44 17.37 12.02
C ALA A 82 -15.84 17.90 11.71
N ALA A 83 -16.03 19.21 11.86
CA ALA A 83 -17.14 19.89 11.22
C ALA A 83 -17.22 19.41 9.77
N MET A 84 -18.42 19.07 9.29
CA MET A 84 -18.67 18.75 7.89
C MET A 84 -18.33 19.97 7.02
N VAL A 85 -17.05 20.17 6.72
CA VAL A 85 -16.61 21.16 5.76
C VAL A 85 -16.86 20.55 4.40
N GLN A 86 -17.84 21.10 3.68
CA GLN A 86 -18.10 20.74 2.29
C GLN A 86 -16.88 21.12 1.46
N HIS A 87 -16.00 20.15 1.20
CA HIS A 87 -14.81 20.38 0.40
C HIS A 87 -15.20 20.49 -1.07
N SER A 88 -14.78 21.58 -1.72
CA SER A 88 -14.88 21.72 -3.17
C SER A 88 -14.12 20.58 -3.85
N VAL A 89 -14.66 20.05 -4.95
CA VAL A 89 -14.00 19.02 -5.79
C VAL A 89 -12.59 19.45 -6.17
N PHE A 90 -12.37 20.75 -6.41
CA PHE A 90 -11.04 21.29 -6.70
C PHE A 90 -10.04 21.09 -5.55
N VAL A 91 -10.50 21.27 -4.30
CA VAL A 91 -9.66 21.03 -3.11
C VAL A 91 -9.32 19.55 -3.01
N LEU A 92 -10.29 18.66 -3.20
CA LEU A 92 -10.06 17.20 -3.17
C LEU A 92 -9.06 16.76 -4.25
N LEU A 93 -9.22 17.25 -5.49
CA LEU A 93 -8.30 16.95 -6.59
C LEU A 93 -6.88 17.46 -6.29
N ARG A 94 -6.75 18.68 -5.75
CA ARG A 94 -5.45 19.22 -5.35
C ARG A 94 -4.81 18.37 -4.24
N GLN A 95 -5.57 18.01 -3.21
CA GLN A 95 -5.08 17.18 -2.11
C GLN A 95 -4.63 15.81 -2.61
N PHE A 96 -5.44 15.16 -3.45
CA PHE A 96 -5.10 13.88 -4.08
C PHE A 96 -3.82 13.96 -4.89
N PHE A 97 -3.69 14.99 -5.74
CA PHE A 97 -2.50 15.21 -6.53
C PHE A 97 -1.24 15.44 -5.68
N VAL A 98 -1.34 16.23 -4.60
CA VAL A 98 -0.23 16.44 -3.66
C VAL A 98 0.14 15.13 -2.97
N ALA A 99 -0.83 14.33 -2.52
CA ALA A 99 -0.53 13.03 -1.91
C ALA A 99 0.16 12.08 -2.89
N MET A 100 -0.29 11.99 -4.15
CA MET A 100 0.39 11.20 -5.18
C MET A 100 1.84 11.65 -5.37
N LEU A 101 2.07 12.96 -5.52
CA LEU A 101 3.42 13.49 -5.71
C LEU A 101 4.33 13.18 -4.52
N VAL A 102 3.83 13.34 -3.29
CA VAL A 102 4.59 13.05 -2.07
C VAL A 102 4.90 11.57 -1.97
N LEU A 103 3.92 10.69 -2.19
CA LEU A 103 4.11 9.25 -2.09
C LEU A 103 5.08 8.74 -3.15
N ASP A 104 4.89 9.12 -4.41
CA ASP A 104 5.76 8.71 -5.52
C ASP A 104 7.20 9.17 -5.28
N THR A 105 7.37 10.42 -4.82
CA THR A 105 8.69 10.97 -4.46
C THR A 105 9.31 10.14 -3.35
N TRP A 106 8.57 9.88 -2.27
CA TRP A 106 9.05 9.10 -1.13
C TRP A 106 9.45 7.69 -1.55
N GLN A 107 8.55 6.95 -2.21
CA GLN A 107 8.79 5.60 -2.70
C GLN A 107 10.02 5.57 -3.60
N TYR A 108 10.12 6.48 -4.58
CA TYR A 108 11.24 6.52 -5.51
C TYR A 108 12.58 6.71 -4.80
N PHE A 109 12.70 7.73 -3.94
CA PHE A 109 13.97 8.05 -3.30
C PHE A 109 14.38 6.99 -2.26
N MET A 110 13.43 6.46 -1.49
CA MET A 110 13.72 5.41 -0.50
C MET A 110 14.10 4.09 -1.18
N HIS A 111 13.37 3.70 -2.22
CA HIS A 111 13.70 2.53 -3.03
C HIS A 111 15.09 2.67 -3.66
N ARG A 112 15.38 3.82 -4.28
CA ARG A 112 16.70 4.13 -4.85
C ARG A 112 17.81 4.09 -3.81
N TYR A 113 17.55 4.63 -2.62
CA TYR A 113 18.50 4.62 -1.51
C TYR A 113 18.81 3.19 -1.05
N MET A 114 17.80 2.32 -0.92
CA MET A 114 18.00 0.92 -0.57
C MET A 114 18.80 0.16 -1.62
N HIS A 115 18.64 0.48 -2.91
CA HIS A 115 19.48 -0.08 -3.98
C HIS A 115 20.92 0.43 -3.95
N HIS A 116 21.16 1.68 -3.54
CA HIS A 116 22.49 2.25 -3.48
C HIS A 116 23.27 1.78 -2.24
N ASN A 117 22.58 1.63 -1.11
CA ASN A 117 23.18 1.18 0.13
C ASN A 117 23.27 -0.36 0.17
N LYS A 118 24.48 -0.90 0.04
CA LYS A 118 24.73 -2.35 0.04
C LYS A 118 24.19 -3.08 1.27
N PHE A 119 24.17 -2.44 2.44
CA PHE A 119 23.64 -3.03 3.66
C PHE A 119 22.12 -3.18 3.59
N LEU A 120 21.41 -2.09 3.21
CA LEU A 120 19.96 -2.10 3.08
C LEU A 120 19.51 -3.03 1.96
N TYR A 121 20.23 -3.02 0.82
CA TYR A 121 19.98 -3.97 -0.25
C TYR A 121 20.08 -5.42 0.25
N ARG A 122 21.21 -5.80 0.84
CA ARG A 122 21.47 -7.20 1.19
C ARG A 122 20.52 -7.74 2.25
N HIS A 123 20.16 -6.94 3.25
CA HIS A 123 19.43 -7.45 4.43
C HIS A 123 17.94 -7.14 4.43
N ILE A 124 17.50 -6.11 3.71
CA ILE A 124 16.11 -5.66 3.73
C ILE A 124 15.52 -5.84 2.33
N HIS A 125 16.03 -5.09 1.36
CA HIS A 125 15.41 -4.97 0.04
C HIS A 125 15.61 -6.20 -0.86
N SER A 126 16.60 -7.05 -0.57
CA SER A 126 16.81 -8.30 -1.31
C SER A 126 15.64 -9.27 -1.19
N GLN A 127 14.84 -9.18 -0.11
CA GLN A 127 13.63 -9.99 0.04
C GLN A 127 12.60 -9.65 -1.03
N HIS A 128 12.38 -8.36 -1.30
CA HIS A 128 11.50 -7.90 -2.36
C HIS A 128 11.95 -8.43 -3.72
N HIS A 129 13.26 -8.39 -3.99
CA HIS A 129 13.87 -8.92 -5.22
C HIS A 129 13.93 -10.45 -5.32
N ARG A 130 13.41 -11.21 -4.34
CA ARG A 130 13.22 -12.66 -4.50
C ARG A 130 12.08 -12.99 -5.46
N LEU A 131 11.17 -12.05 -5.66
CA LEU A 131 10.09 -12.14 -6.64
C LEU A 131 10.50 -11.42 -7.93
N VAL A 132 11.11 -12.17 -8.85
CA VAL A 132 11.67 -11.63 -10.09
C VAL A 132 10.58 -11.37 -11.13
N VAL A 133 9.62 -12.30 -11.23
CA VAL A 133 8.41 -12.17 -12.04
C VAL A 133 7.26 -11.82 -11.10
N PRO A 134 6.81 -10.56 -11.06
CA PRO A 134 5.86 -10.11 -10.06
C PRO A 134 4.47 -10.73 -10.27
N TYR A 135 3.86 -11.17 -9.17
CA TYR A 135 2.42 -11.42 -9.10
C TYR A 135 1.71 -10.11 -8.76
N SER A 136 0.46 -9.94 -9.20
CA SER A 136 -0.36 -8.78 -8.81
C SER A 136 -0.51 -8.67 -7.27
N PHE A 137 -0.76 -9.81 -6.61
CA PHE A 137 -0.78 -9.92 -5.15
C PHE A 137 0.63 -9.92 -4.51
N GLY A 138 1.70 -9.75 -5.28
CA GLY A 138 3.07 -9.72 -4.78
C GLY A 138 3.58 -8.32 -4.43
N ALA A 139 2.79 -7.28 -4.70
CA ALA A 139 3.22 -5.88 -4.53
C ALA A 139 3.68 -5.54 -3.11
N LEU A 140 3.07 -6.15 -2.08
CA LEU A 140 3.44 -5.95 -0.67
C LEU A 140 4.34 -7.07 -0.13
N TYR A 141 4.90 -7.91 -1.00
CA TYR A 141 5.89 -8.91 -0.59
C TYR A 141 7.27 -8.26 -0.48
N ASN A 142 7.55 -7.70 0.69
CA ASN A 142 8.82 -7.10 1.03
C ASN A 142 9.19 -7.40 2.50
N HIS A 143 10.34 -6.92 2.93
CA HIS A 143 10.77 -7.06 4.32
C HIS A 143 9.92 -6.15 5.23
N LEU A 144 9.59 -6.58 6.44
CA LEU A 144 8.66 -5.82 7.31
C LEU A 144 9.09 -4.36 7.55
N LEU A 145 10.40 -4.13 7.76
CA LEU A 145 10.95 -2.78 7.91
C LEU A 145 10.83 -1.94 6.64
N GLU A 146 10.92 -2.57 5.46
CA GLU A 146 10.72 -1.90 4.19
C GLU A 146 9.27 -1.46 4.04
N GLY A 147 8.32 -2.34 4.39
CA GLY A 147 6.91 -2.03 4.48
C GLY A 147 6.57 -0.85 5.38
N LEU A 148 7.11 -0.85 6.60
CA LEU A 148 6.91 0.26 7.52
C LEU A 148 7.50 1.57 6.97
N LEU A 149 8.69 1.50 6.38
CA LEU A 149 9.37 2.69 5.84
C LEU A 149 8.71 3.25 4.58
N LEU A 150 8.37 2.40 3.62
CA LEU A 150 7.78 2.82 2.34
C LEU A 150 6.29 3.10 2.49
N ASP A 151 5.53 2.14 3.03
CA ASP A 151 4.08 2.19 2.99
C ASP A 151 3.52 3.02 4.16
N THR A 152 3.98 2.76 5.38
CA THR A 152 3.43 3.43 6.57
C THR A 152 3.93 4.87 6.69
N ILE A 153 5.26 5.08 6.65
CA ILE A 153 5.81 6.45 6.73
C ILE A 153 5.48 7.25 5.46
N GLY A 154 5.59 6.64 4.28
CA GLY A 154 5.22 7.30 3.02
C GLY A 154 3.74 7.70 2.98
N GLY A 155 2.85 6.80 3.41
CA GLY A 155 1.42 7.09 3.55
C GLY A 155 1.14 8.20 4.55
N ALA A 156 1.78 8.17 5.72
CA ALA A 156 1.64 9.21 6.75
C ALA A 156 2.13 10.58 6.26
N LEU A 157 3.27 10.65 5.58
CA LEU A 157 3.78 11.89 4.99
C LEU A 157 2.83 12.43 3.92
N SER A 158 2.31 11.55 3.07
CA SER A 158 1.36 11.92 2.02
C SER A 158 0.05 12.46 2.60
N PHE A 159 -0.46 11.82 3.65
CA PHE A 159 -1.61 12.28 4.41
C PHE A 159 -1.39 13.67 5.03
N LEU A 160 -0.30 13.85 5.77
CA LEU A 160 0.01 15.09 6.48
C LEU A 160 0.25 16.26 5.51
N LEU A 161 1.04 16.04 4.46
CA LEU A 161 1.43 17.11 3.52
C LEU A 161 0.33 17.46 2.52
N SER A 162 -0.56 16.53 2.19
CA SER A 162 -1.75 16.85 1.39
C SER A 162 -2.81 17.61 2.20
N GLY A 163 -2.79 17.50 3.53
CA GLY A 163 -3.79 18.10 4.41
C GLY A 163 -5.18 17.49 4.22
N MET A 164 -5.26 16.22 3.81
CA MET A 164 -6.53 15.50 3.73
C MET A 164 -7.13 15.32 5.12
N SER A 165 -8.46 15.32 5.21
CA SER A 165 -9.13 14.79 6.40
C SER A 165 -8.99 13.27 6.45
N PRO A 166 -9.11 12.63 7.63
CA PRO A 166 -9.10 11.17 7.75
C PRO A 166 -10.10 10.49 6.79
N ARG A 167 -11.31 11.05 6.62
CA ARG A 167 -12.28 10.51 5.65
C ARG A 167 -11.79 10.60 4.21
N THR A 168 -11.27 11.76 3.77
CA THR A 168 -10.77 11.92 2.41
C THR A 168 -9.59 11.00 2.13
N SER A 169 -8.71 10.80 3.12
CA SER A 169 -7.55 9.93 2.96
C SER A 169 -7.94 8.46 2.88
N ILE A 170 -8.98 8.01 3.60
CA ILE A 170 -9.48 6.63 3.50
C ILE A 170 -9.99 6.30 2.09
N PHE A 171 -10.66 7.23 1.41
CA PHE A 171 -11.12 7.00 0.03
C PHE A 171 -10.02 7.18 -1.02
N SER A 172 -8.97 7.93 -0.70
CA SER A 172 -7.84 8.21 -1.62
C SER A 172 -6.70 7.21 -1.49
N SER A 173 -6.49 6.65 -0.30
CA SER A 173 -5.41 5.70 0.02
C SER A 173 -5.43 4.41 -0.80
N PRO A 174 -6.58 3.81 -1.16
CA PRO A 174 -6.63 2.60 -1.99
C PRO A 174 -6.26 2.86 -3.47
N LEU A 175 -6.12 4.13 -3.87
CA LEU A 175 -5.75 4.56 -5.23
C LEU A 175 -4.27 4.94 -5.35
N LEU A 176 -3.52 4.84 -4.24
CA LEU A 176 -2.11 5.12 -4.15
C LEU A 176 -1.37 3.78 -4.12
N PRO A 177 -0.85 3.29 -5.28
CA PRO A 177 -0.25 1.97 -5.40
C PRO A 177 1.09 1.82 -4.67
#